data_AF-A0A8H7F555-F1
#
_entry.id   AF-A0A8H7F555-F1
#
_cell.length_a   1.000
_cell.length_b   1.000
_cell.length_c   1.000
_cell.angle_alpha   90.00
_cell.angle_beta   90.00
_cell.angle_gamma   90.00
#
_symmetry.space_group_name_H-M   'P 1'
#
loop_
_entity.id
_entity.type
_entity.pdbx_description
1 polymer ?
#
loop_
_entity_poly.entity_id
_entity_poly.type
_entity_poly.pdbx_seq_one_letter_code
_entity_poly.pdbx_strand_id
1 'polypeptide(L)'
;MPYLVLNTNVKVADPKTFAAEFSKASIDNLQPEMNEGYSKKIFEWLDVKLGVKHDRGYILFTDPGSGQIGYMSTTLRKILGSSEYKLEGLMS
;
A
#
# COMPACT_ATOMS: atom_id res chain seq x y z
N MET A 1 -7.79 1.48 4.79
CA MET A 1 -7.03 2.65 4.32
C MET A 1 -5.62 2.47 4.80
N PRO A 2 -4.68 2.02 3.94
CA PRO A 2 -3.28 2.08 4.33
C PRO A 2 -2.91 3.55 4.53
N TYR A 3 -1.92 3.83 5.36
CA TYR A 3 -1.35 5.17 5.44
C TYR A 3 0.13 5.08 5.13
N LEU A 4 0.55 5.84 4.11
CA LEU A 4 1.95 6.05 3.76
C LEU A 4 2.32 7.46 4.16
N VAL A 5 3.25 7.58 5.11
CA VAL A 5 3.85 8.88 5.44
C VAL A 5 5.10 9.04 4.60
N LEU A 6 4.99 9.77 3.49
CA LEU A 6 6.11 10.11 2.63
C LEU A 6 6.63 11.52 2.97
N ASN A 7 7.71 11.60 3.74
CA ASN A 7 8.40 12.86 4.02
C ASN A 7 9.52 13.06 2.99
N THR A 8 9.29 13.90 1.99
CA THR A 8 10.24 14.18 0.91
C THR A 8 10.33 15.68 0.61
N ASN A 9 11.50 16.12 0.14
CA ASN A 9 11.75 17.46 -0.39
C ASN A 9 11.28 17.62 -1.85
N VAL A 10 10.72 16.57 -2.46
CA VAL A 10 10.26 16.54 -3.85
C VAL A 10 8.74 16.54 -3.90
N LYS A 11 8.17 17.43 -4.72
CA LYS A 11 6.71 17.47 -4.91
C LYS A 11 6.25 16.24 -5.69
N VAL A 12 5.32 15.49 -5.11
CA VAL A 12 4.62 14.42 -5.82
C VAL A 12 3.68 15.06 -6.84
N ALA A 13 3.86 14.74 -8.13
CA ALA A 13 3.15 15.39 -9.24
C ALA A 13 1.62 15.15 -9.20
N ASP A 14 1.18 13.95 -8.84
CA ASP A 14 -0.23 13.61 -8.65
C ASP A 14 -0.44 12.76 -7.38
N PRO A 15 -0.61 13.42 -6.22
CA PRO A 15 -0.78 12.73 -4.93
C PRO A 15 -2.05 11.89 -4.87
N LYS A 16 -3.11 12.25 -5.60
CA LYS A 16 -4.40 11.55 -5.53
C LYS A 16 -4.32 10.21 -6.26
N THR A 17 -3.79 10.21 -7.47
CA THR A 17 -3.60 8.98 -8.25
C THR A 17 -2.63 8.03 -7.53
N PHE A 18 -1.54 8.58 -6.99
CA PHE A 18 -0.61 7.82 -6.17
C PHE A 18 -1.28 7.17 -4.95
N ALA A 19 -2.04 7.94 -4.17
CA ALA A 19 -2.75 7.43 -2.99
C ALA A 19 -3.81 6.37 -3.34
N ALA A 20 -4.49 6.51 -4.49
CA ALA A 20 -5.49 5.57 -4.95
C ALA A 20 -4.88 4.22 -5.36
N GLU A 21 -3.81 4.22 -6.16
CA GLU A 21 -3.11 3.00 -6.55
C GLU A 21 -2.44 2.31 -5.35
N PHE A 22 -1.85 3.09 -4.45
CA PHE A 22 -1.31 2.57 -3.19
C PHE A 22 -2.40 1.90 -2.32
N SER A 23 -3.59 2.51 -2.24
CA SER A 23 -4.72 1.98 -1.47
C SER A 23 -5.26 0.65 -2.01
N LYS A 24 -5.21 0.43 -3.32
CA LYS A 24 -5.64 -0.83 -3.95
C LYS A 24 -4.68 -1.98 -3.65
N ALA A 25 -3.38 -1.69 -3.54
CA ALA A 25 -2.35 -2.71 -3.38
C ALA A 25 -2.21 -3.26 -1.95
N SER A 26 -2.74 -2.55 -0.95
CA SER A 26 -2.34 -2.74 0.45
C SER A 26 -3.37 -3.42 1.36
N ILE A 27 -4.68 -3.30 1.08
CA ILE A 27 -5.71 -3.77 2.02
C ILE A 27 -5.77 -5.30 1.95
N ASP A 28 -5.56 -5.96 3.09
CA ASP A 28 -5.51 -7.42 3.27
C ASP A 28 -4.38 -8.10 2.47
N ASN A 29 -3.35 -7.34 2.03
CA ASN A 29 -2.34 -7.82 1.07
C ASN A 29 -0.89 -7.43 1.43
N LEU A 30 -0.64 -6.82 2.60
CA LEU A 30 0.71 -6.53 3.11
C LEU A 30 1.28 -7.68 3.94
N GLN A 31 1.52 -8.84 3.30
CA GLN A 31 2.19 -9.98 3.95
C GLN A 31 3.72 -9.79 3.96
N PRO A 32 4.43 -10.20 5.03
CA PRO A 32 5.90 -10.07 5.12
C PRO A 32 6.65 -10.57 3.89
N GLU A 33 6.19 -11.67 3.30
CA GLU A 33 6.76 -12.33 2.13
C GLU A 33 6.69 -11.45 0.86
N MET A 34 5.66 -10.60 0.76
CA MET A 34 5.43 -9.72 -0.40
C MET A 34 6.08 -8.33 -0.20
N ASN A 35 6.32 -7.94 1.05
CA ASN A 35 6.79 -6.61 1.41
C ASN A 35 8.19 -6.28 0.86
N GLU A 36 9.07 -7.27 0.68
CA GLU A 36 10.37 -7.05 0.02
C GLU A 36 10.18 -6.59 -1.43
N GLY A 37 9.30 -7.27 -2.18
CA GLY A 37 8.97 -6.92 -3.56
C GLY A 37 8.30 -5.54 -3.67
N TYR A 38 7.40 -5.21 -2.75
CA TYR A 38 6.81 -3.87 -2.68
C TYR A 38 7.84 -2.80 -2.34
N SER A 39 8.72 -3.06 -1.38
CA SER A 39 9.79 -2.14 -0.98
C SER A 39 10.67 -1.78 -2.17
N LYS A 40 11.13 -2.80 -2.93
CA LYS A 40 11.93 -2.60 -4.14
C LYS A 40 11.22 -1.71 -5.16
N LYS A 41 9.97 -2.02 -5.51
CA LYS A 41 9.19 -1.27 -6.51
C LYS A 41 8.94 0.18 -6.08
N ILE A 42 8.65 0.40 -4.79
CA ILE A 42 8.42 1.74 -4.25
C ILE A 42 9.72 2.57 -4.32
N PHE A 43 10.84 2.01 -3.88
CA PHE A 43 12.13 2.72 -3.95
C PHE A 43 12.59 2.97 -5.40
N GLU A 44 12.43 2.02 -6.31
CA GLU A 44 12.68 2.22 -7.74
C GLU A 44 11.81 3.35 -8.30
N TRP A 45 10.53 3.39 -7.94
CA TRP A 45 9.64 4.48 -8.35
C TRP A 45 10.08 5.84 -7.77
N LEU A 46 10.49 5.88 -6.49
CA LEU A 46 10.98 7.10 -5.84
C LEU A 46 12.27 7.62 -6.50
N ASP A 47 13.18 6.74 -6.88
CA ASP A 47 14.39 7.12 -7.61
C ASP A 47 14.03 7.66 -9.01
N VAL A 48 13.26 6.88 -9.79
CA VAL A 48 12.90 7.25 -11.17
C VAL A 48 12.06 8.52 -11.25
N LYS A 49 11.11 8.72 -10.34
CA LYS A 49 10.15 9.85 -10.41
C LYS A 49 10.57 11.05 -9.59
N LEU A 50 11.25 10.83 -8.47
CA LEU A 50 11.60 11.91 -7.54
C LEU A 50 13.12 12.12 -7.42
N GLY A 51 13.97 11.24 -7.95
CA GLY A 51 15.43 11.31 -7.76
C GLY A 51 15.86 11.03 -6.33
N VAL A 52 15.02 10.34 -5.55
CA VAL A 52 15.30 10.01 -4.14
C VAL A 52 16.01 8.66 -4.08
N LYS A 53 17.29 8.70 -3.69
CA LYS A 53 18.10 7.49 -3.48
C LYS A 53 17.55 6.64 -2.32
N HIS A 54 17.81 5.34 -2.40
CA HIS A 54 17.23 4.33 -1.49
C HIS A 54 17.72 4.43 -0.03
N ASP A 55 18.80 5.18 0.23
CA ASP A 55 19.42 5.36 1.55
C ASP A 55 18.83 6.54 2.35
N ARG A 56 17.81 7.21 1.81
CA ARG A 56 17.25 8.44 2.37
C ARG A 56 16.05 8.24 3.29
N GLY A 57 15.64 6.99 3.56
CA GLY A 57 14.51 6.69 4.43
C GLY A 57 14.19 5.22 4.57
N TYR A 58 13.08 4.91 5.23
CA TYR A 58 12.54 3.56 5.39
C TYR A 58 11.05 3.53 5.03
N ILE A 59 10.54 2.36 4.66
CA ILE A 59 9.12 2.12 4.39
C ILE A 59 8.54 1.32 5.56
N LEU A 60 7.44 1.80 6.14
CA LEU A 60 6.68 1.09 7.15
C LEU A 60 5.41 0.52 6.52
N PHE A 61 5.30 -0.80 6.46
CA PHE A 61 4.08 -1.49 6.03
C PHE A 61 3.15 -1.67 7.23
N THR A 62 1.99 -1.01 7.21
CA THR A 62 0.97 -1.11 8.26
C THR A 62 -0.37 -1.44 7.60
N ASP A 63 -0.85 -2.66 7.85
CA ASP A 63 -2.20 -3.08 7.49
C ASP A 63 -2.87 -3.69 8.72
N PRO A 64 -3.81 -2.98 9.37
CA PRO A 64 -4.56 -3.53 10.47
C PRO A 64 -5.61 -4.56 10.00
N GLY A 65 -5.78 -4.75 8.68
CA GLY A 65 -6.78 -5.62 8.06
C GLY A 65 -8.15 -4.96 7.94
N SER A 66 -8.90 -5.32 6.91
CA SER A 66 -10.20 -4.69 6.58
C SER A 66 -11.25 -4.82 7.70
N GLY A 67 -11.11 -5.82 8.57
CA GLY A 67 -11.98 -6.04 9.74
C GLY A 67 -11.74 -5.06 10.90
N GLN A 68 -10.55 -4.45 10.98
CA GLN A 68 -10.15 -3.55 12.06
C GLN A 68 -10.29 -2.06 11.69
N ILE A 69 -10.88 -1.75 10.53
CA ILE A 69 -11.04 -0.38 10.02
C ILE A 69 -12.52 -0.01 9.95
N GLY A 70 -12.92 1.00 10.72
CA GLY A 70 -14.28 1.56 10.72
C GLY A 70 -14.48 2.62 9.62
N TYR A 71 -15.60 2.53 8.89
CA TYR A 71 -16.03 3.51 7.89
C TYR A 71 -17.56 3.44 7.71
N MET A 72 -18.23 4.58 7.53
CA MET A 72 -19.69 4.67 7.33
C MET A 72 -20.51 3.87 8.36
N SER A 73 -20.19 4.01 9.65
CA SER A 73 -20.87 3.28 10.74
C SER A 73 -20.81 1.74 10.62
N THR A 74 -19.84 1.19 9.88
CA THR A 74 -19.58 -0.25 9.73
C THR A 74 -18.07 -0.49 9.55
N THR A 75 -17.65 -1.70 9.17
CA THR A 75 -16.24 -2.00 8.86
C THR A 75 -15.99 -2.07 7.36
N LEU A 76 -14.75 -1.79 6.93
CA LEU A 76 -14.38 -1.97 5.52
C LEU A 76 -14.59 -3.40 5.03
N ARG A 77 -14.37 -4.41 5.89
CA ARG A 77 -14.70 -5.82 5.61
C ARG A 77 -16.16 -6.02 5.19
N LYS A 78 -17.11 -5.30 5.83
CA LYS A 78 -18.53 -5.36 5.48
C LYS A 78 -18.85 -4.59 4.20
N ILE A 79 -18.16 -3.49 3.94
CA ILE A 79 -18.40 -2.62 2.77
C ILE A 79 -17.82 -3.23 1.49
N LEU A 80 -16.61 -3.77 1.54
CA LEU A 80 -15.90 -4.33 0.39
C LEU A 80 -16.44 -5.72 -0.01
N GLY A 81 -17.37 -6.26 0.77
CA GLY A 81 -17.72 -7.68 0.74
C GLY A 81 -16.58 -8.50 1.35
N SER A 82 -16.89 -9.64 1.95
CA SER A 82 -15.88 -10.60 2.38
C SER A 82 -15.18 -11.16 1.14
N SER A 83 -14.15 -10.48 0.66
CA SER A 83 -13.21 -11.10 -0.26
C SER A 83 -12.34 -12.05 0.57
N GLU A 84 -12.91 -13.20 0.86
CA GLU A 84 -12.14 -14.43 0.95
C GLU A 84 -11.54 -14.66 -0.46
N TYR A 85 -10.52 -13.87 -0.80
CA TYR A 85 -9.66 -14.19 -1.93
C TYR A 85 -8.94 -15.47 -1.53
N LYS A 86 -9.55 -16.61 -1.88
CA LYS A 86 -8.83 -17.87 -1.97
C LYS A 86 -7.56 -17.60 -2.76
N LEU A 87 -6.43 -17.85 -2.13
CA LEU A 87 -5.08 -17.80 -2.70
C LEU A 87 -4.86 -18.78 -3.88
N GLU A 88 -5.92 -19.39 -4.41
CA GLU A 88 -5.87 -20.44 -5.45
C GLU A 88 -5.68 -19.88 -6.87
N GLY A 89 -5.73 -18.56 -7.07
CA GLY A 89 -5.73 -17.94 -8.42
C GLY A 89 -4.41 -17.33 -8.89
N LEU A 90 -3.33 -17.36 -8.10
CA LEU A 90 -2.04 -16.73 -8.47
C LEU A 90 -0.86 -17.70 -8.58
N MET A 91 -1.12 -19.01 -8.50
CA MET A 91 -0.15 -20.07 -8.77
C MET A 91 -0.65 -21.03 -9.86
N SER A 92 -0.98 -20.48 -11.03
CA SER A 92 -1.04 -21.24 -12.30
C SER A 92 -0.35 -20.46 -13.41
#